data_AF-A0A1G7Q348-F1
#
_entry.id   AF-A0A1G7Q348-F1
#
_cell.length_a   1.000
_cell.length_b   1.000
_cell.length_c   1.000
_cell.angle_alpha   90.00
_cell.angle_beta   90.00
_cell.angle_gamma   90.00
#
_symmetry.space_group_name_H-M   'P 1'
#
loop_
_entity.id
_entity.type
_entity.pdbx_description
1 polymer ?
#
loop_
_entity_poly.entity_id
_entity_poly.type
_entity_poly.pdbx_seq_one_letter_code
_entity_poly.pdbx_strand_id
1 'polypeptide(L)'
;MFLPVFRSGPCLLAALLLATPCAFAHGPEHPLPPAVPADDPVSGFVEAFDKAVAAGLPADIAVPGDVHRPRRDVAAAQLVVQDALNIEVDIPGMPAGRMYRGLFGGREAAITRIGTQVDISVPVRDGVDVTGYTAGSPDVLRERVRNPDAPAAGRRPVPRPRDESHVMPGWPFDMDPPLSSEPASLGRGVRAIEDPLAYSPHFFVLIHDDLDARPLHIHSVFAAWWLTELARKILPAENIRMSYRYRIPGVTDMPYGYPEALDNWHETVKAYAELYGLAHGKTYKHKYLLMSRDRPMTDAFGVAFEGGNEAMASTEGRVNIVAHEFGHTLGAEHGLAERRYEGWWWCVTNMATGTDDLIGDCHRFSYDNARRIRSYLRHGPDPEVLAERSFSMILN
;
A
#
# COMPACT_ATOMS: atom_id res chain seq x y z
N MET A 1 73.42 48.97 -24.48
CA MET A 1 72.11 49.65 -24.47
C MET A 1 72.01 50.41 -23.16
N PHE A 2 71.92 51.73 -23.28
CA PHE A 2 71.74 52.79 -22.28
C PHE A 2 72.81 53.03 -21.18
N LEU A 3 73.40 54.21 -21.37
CA LEU A 3 74.28 55.03 -20.56
C LEU A 3 73.62 55.52 -19.24
N PRO A 4 74.43 56.09 -18.33
CA PRO A 4 74.22 56.20 -16.88
C PRO A 4 73.71 57.60 -16.49
N VAL A 5 73.76 57.93 -15.18
CA VAL A 5 74.38 59.15 -14.62
C VAL A 5 73.85 59.42 -13.20
N PHE A 6 74.79 59.43 -12.22
CA PHE A 6 74.98 60.34 -11.05
C PHE A 6 73.74 60.98 -10.36
N ARG A 7 73.67 61.24 -9.04
CA ARG A 7 74.69 61.56 -8.01
C ARG A 7 74.03 61.71 -6.63
N SER A 8 74.82 61.47 -5.58
CA SER A 8 74.90 62.19 -4.28
C SER A 8 73.69 62.34 -3.35
N GLY A 9 73.87 61.79 -2.14
CA GLY A 9 74.12 62.63 -0.95
C GLY A 9 72.94 62.97 -0.03
N PRO A 10 73.23 63.35 1.23
CA PRO A 10 72.53 62.89 2.44
C PRO A 10 71.69 64.00 3.13
N CYS A 11 71.30 63.76 4.39
CA CYS A 11 70.62 64.63 5.39
C CYS A 11 69.16 64.22 5.63
N LEU A 12 68.60 64.20 6.85
CA LEU A 12 68.98 64.84 8.11
C LEU A 12 68.32 64.09 9.29
N LEU A 13 68.84 64.37 10.48
CA LEU A 13 68.42 63.90 11.80
C LEU A 13 66.93 64.00 12.13
N ALA A 14 66.57 63.05 13.00
CA ALA A 14 65.47 63.01 13.98
C ALA A 14 64.91 64.34 14.51
N ALA A 15 63.58 64.35 14.68
CA ALA A 15 62.89 65.07 15.73
C ALA A 15 61.72 64.22 16.25
N LEU A 16 61.74 63.92 17.56
CA LEU A 16 60.64 63.36 18.33
C LEU A 16 59.39 64.24 18.22
N LEU A 17 58.20 63.63 18.21
CA LEU A 17 57.06 64.06 19.03
C LEU A 17 55.93 63.01 19.02
N LEU A 18 55.20 63.00 20.12
CA LEU A 18 54.36 61.92 20.65
C LEU A 18 52.98 61.80 20.00
N ALA A 19 52.42 60.62 20.23
CA ALA A 19 51.13 60.09 19.79
C ALA A 19 49.90 60.98 20.04
N THR A 20 48.98 60.92 19.08
CA THR A 20 47.53 61.05 19.27
C THR A 20 46.81 59.94 18.49
N PRO A 21 45.81 59.26 19.07
CA PRO A 21 45.12 58.15 18.41
C PRO A 21 43.98 58.68 17.53
N CYS A 22 43.98 58.31 16.25
CA CYS A 22 42.80 58.47 15.40
C CYS A 22 41.98 57.18 15.43
N ALA A 23 40.74 57.31 15.88
CA ALA A 23 39.71 56.30 15.84
C ALA A 23 39.40 55.90 14.39
N PHE A 24 39.43 54.60 14.09
CA PHE A 24 38.80 54.05 12.90
C PHE A 24 37.34 53.72 13.23
N ALA A 25 36.42 54.40 12.56
CA ALA A 25 35.00 54.12 12.62
C ALA A 25 34.71 52.70 12.12
N HIS A 26 34.03 51.90 12.96
CA HIS A 26 33.37 50.67 12.52
C HIS A 26 32.25 51.04 11.55
N GLY A 27 32.37 50.61 10.30
CA GLY A 27 31.22 50.55 9.39
C GLY A 27 30.20 49.54 9.95
N PRO A 28 28.90 49.74 9.69
CA PRO A 28 27.90 48.75 10.11
C PRO A 28 28.20 47.44 9.37
N GLU A 29 28.56 46.40 10.13
CA GLU A 29 28.47 45.03 9.66
C GLU A 29 27.01 44.78 9.31
N HIS A 30 26.70 44.79 8.02
CA HIS A 30 25.47 44.18 7.54
C HIS A 30 25.54 42.71 7.97
N PRO A 31 24.59 42.21 8.78
CA PRO A 31 24.48 40.78 8.98
C PRO A 31 24.35 40.17 7.59
N LEU A 32 25.25 39.25 7.24
CA LEU A 32 24.99 38.35 6.14
C LEU A 32 23.56 37.80 6.36
N PRO A 33 22.68 37.83 5.34
CA PRO A 33 21.40 37.18 5.48
C PRO A 33 21.66 35.76 6.01
N PRO A 34 20.87 35.25 6.97
CA PRO A 34 21.04 33.88 7.41
C PRO A 34 21.12 33.02 6.16
N ALA A 35 22.16 32.21 6.07
CA ALA A 35 22.29 31.25 4.98
C ALA A 35 20.93 30.56 4.87
N VAL A 36 20.26 30.74 3.73
CA VAL A 36 19.06 29.98 3.41
C VAL A 36 19.45 28.53 3.67
N PRO A 37 18.79 27.80 4.59
CA PRO A 37 19.14 26.42 4.83
C PRO A 37 19.11 25.75 3.46
N ALA A 38 20.22 25.13 3.06
CA ALA A 38 20.30 24.42 1.80
C ALA A 38 19.06 23.55 1.66
N ASP A 39 18.33 23.69 0.54
CA ASP A 39 17.08 22.98 0.28
C ASP A 39 17.19 21.54 0.77
N ASP A 40 16.50 21.23 1.87
CA ASP A 40 16.57 19.90 2.46
C ASP A 40 16.06 18.90 1.41
N PRO A 41 16.89 17.96 0.94
CA PRO A 41 16.52 17.06 -0.15
C PRO A 41 15.25 16.25 0.14
N VAL A 42 14.97 15.98 1.42
CA VAL A 42 13.73 15.30 1.85
C VAL A 42 12.51 16.17 1.59
N SER A 43 12.56 17.42 2.04
CA SER A 43 11.48 18.40 1.88
C SER A 43 11.14 18.66 0.40
N GLY A 44 12.13 18.59 -0.50
CA GLY A 44 11.96 18.75 -1.95
C GLY A 44 11.64 17.46 -2.73
N PHE A 45 11.56 16.29 -2.08
CA PHE A 45 11.46 15.01 -2.79
C PHE A 45 10.21 14.88 -3.68
N VAL A 46 9.05 15.33 -3.19
CA VAL A 46 7.79 15.24 -3.94
C VAL A 46 7.84 16.06 -5.22
N GLU A 47 8.44 17.25 -5.18
CA GLU A 47 8.65 18.08 -6.37
C GLU A 47 9.65 17.43 -7.34
N ALA A 48 10.74 16.88 -6.82
CA ALA A 48 11.71 16.13 -7.63
C ALA A 48 11.07 14.93 -8.32
N PHE A 49 10.18 14.20 -7.62
CA PHE A 49 9.39 13.11 -8.17
C PHE A 49 8.47 13.59 -9.29
N ASP A 50 7.67 14.63 -9.04
CA ASP A 50 6.72 15.16 -10.01
C ASP A 50 7.45 15.66 -11.28
N LYS A 51 8.59 16.33 -11.11
CA LYS A 51 9.45 16.79 -12.21
C LYS A 51 10.03 15.63 -13.03
N ALA A 52 10.51 14.57 -12.36
CA ALA A 52 11.10 13.42 -13.02
C ALA A 52 10.05 12.65 -13.83
N VAL A 53 8.86 12.41 -13.26
CA VAL A 53 7.75 11.76 -13.97
C VAL A 53 7.27 12.60 -15.16
N ALA A 54 7.18 13.93 -15.00
CA ALA A 54 6.79 14.84 -16.08
C ALA A 54 7.81 14.88 -17.24
N ALA A 55 9.09 14.60 -16.98
CA ALA A 55 10.13 14.50 -17.99
C ALA A 55 10.04 13.22 -18.84
N GLY A 56 9.29 12.21 -18.38
CA GLY A 56 9.05 10.95 -19.07
C GLY A 56 9.44 9.73 -18.23
N LEU A 57 8.90 8.57 -18.60
CA LEU A 57 9.20 7.28 -17.96
C LEU A 57 9.95 6.34 -18.93
N PRO A 58 10.88 5.50 -18.43
CA PRO A 58 11.27 5.34 -17.03
C PRO A 58 12.06 6.54 -16.50
N ALA A 59 11.96 6.79 -15.19
CA ALA A 59 12.62 7.91 -14.51
C ALA A 59 13.42 7.43 -13.28
N ASP A 60 14.66 7.90 -13.19
CA ASP A 60 15.56 7.66 -12.07
C ASP A 60 15.52 8.83 -11.08
N ILE A 61 15.22 8.54 -9.83
CA ILE A 61 15.06 9.53 -8.77
C ILE A 61 15.96 9.13 -7.59
N ALA A 62 16.85 10.04 -7.20
CA ALA A 62 17.63 9.88 -5.99
C ALA A 62 16.69 10.00 -4.78
N VAL A 63 16.68 8.98 -3.92
CA VAL A 63 15.84 8.99 -2.73
C VAL A 63 16.64 9.52 -1.54
N PRO A 64 16.19 10.63 -0.92
CA PRO A 64 16.88 11.18 0.22
C PRO A 64 16.66 10.28 1.44
N GLY A 65 17.77 9.96 2.11
CA GLY A 65 17.76 9.36 3.44
C GLY A 65 17.32 10.39 4.49
N ASP A 66 16.79 9.91 5.61
CA ASP A 66 16.58 10.78 6.76
C ASP A 66 17.95 11.15 7.37
N VAL A 67 18.24 12.46 7.36
CA VAL A 67 19.48 13.05 7.85
C VAL A 67 19.65 12.88 9.36
N HIS A 68 18.53 12.74 10.10
CA HIS A 68 18.47 12.63 11.55
C HIS A 68 18.44 11.17 12.05
N ARG A 69 18.01 10.21 11.22
CA ARG A 69 18.07 8.75 11.50
C ARG A 69 18.56 7.96 10.29
N PRO A 70 19.87 7.93 10.02
CA PRO A 70 20.42 7.15 8.92
C PRO A 70 20.27 5.65 9.20
N ARG A 71 19.32 4.98 8.55
CA ARG A 71 19.41 3.53 8.28
C ARG A 71 20.27 3.34 7.04
N ARG A 72 21.24 2.42 7.10
CA ARG A 72 22.16 2.06 6.00
C ARG A 72 21.42 1.70 4.71
N ASP A 73 20.19 1.22 4.83
CA ASP A 73 19.45 0.54 3.77
C ASP A 73 18.75 1.53 2.81
N VAL A 74 18.47 2.76 3.25
CA VAL A 74 17.71 3.76 2.47
C VAL A 74 18.54 5.00 2.14
N ALA A 75 19.59 5.30 2.91
CA ALA A 75 20.40 6.52 2.75
C ALA A 75 21.13 6.65 1.38
N ALA A 76 21.01 5.63 0.51
CA ALA A 76 21.49 5.64 -0.88
C ALA A 76 20.56 4.87 -1.84
N ALA A 77 19.28 4.64 -1.48
CA ALA A 77 18.39 3.87 -2.35
C ALA A 77 18.00 4.68 -3.60
N GLN A 78 18.07 4.04 -4.77
CA GLN A 78 17.56 4.61 -6.02
C GLN A 78 16.09 4.19 -6.19
N LEU A 79 15.25 5.15 -6.59
CA LEU A 79 13.90 4.87 -7.07
C LEU A 79 13.91 4.96 -8.59
N VAL A 80 13.49 3.88 -9.24
CA VAL A 80 13.30 3.82 -10.69
C VAL A 80 11.81 3.70 -10.95
N VAL A 81 11.15 4.78 -11.36
CA VAL A 81 9.75 4.75 -11.76
C VAL A 81 9.67 4.23 -13.18
N GLN A 82 9.03 3.08 -13.39
CA GLN A 82 9.03 2.38 -14.67
C GLN A 82 7.83 2.76 -15.53
N ASP A 83 6.62 2.69 -14.97
CA ASP A 83 5.38 2.91 -15.70
C ASP A 83 4.36 3.61 -14.82
N ALA A 84 3.54 4.46 -15.45
CA ALA A 84 2.28 4.90 -14.87
C ALA A 84 1.24 3.79 -15.00
N LEU A 85 0.44 3.57 -13.97
CA LEU A 85 -0.62 2.58 -13.98
C LEU A 85 -1.97 3.26 -14.25
N ASN A 86 -2.89 2.55 -14.90
CA ASN A 86 -4.26 3.00 -15.15
C ASN A 86 -5.11 2.88 -13.87
N ILE A 87 -4.64 3.47 -12.78
CA ILE A 87 -5.26 3.39 -11.46
C ILE A 87 -5.43 4.79 -10.90
N GLU A 88 -6.67 5.09 -10.53
CA GLU A 88 -7.04 6.31 -9.81
C GLU A 88 -7.38 5.97 -8.36
N VAL A 89 -6.83 6.73 -7.43
CA VAL A 89 -7.07 6.58 -5.99
C VAL A 89 -7.81 7.81 -5.48
N ASP A 90 -8.99 7.61 -4.93
CA ASP A 90 -9.87 8.69 -4.46
C ASP A 90 -10.02 8.63 -2.93
N ILE A 91 -9.52 9.67 -2.26
CA ILE A 91 -9.63 9.87 -0.81
C ILE A 91 -10.31 11.22 -0.57
N PRO A 92 -11.43 11.27 0.19
CA PRO A 92 -12.15 12.51 0.46
C PRO A 92 -11.24 13.61 1.00
N GLY A 93 -11.34 14.81 0.41
CA GLY A 93 -10.53 15.97 0.78
C GLY A 93 -9.12 15.98 0.18
N MET A 94 -8.75 14.99 -0.62
CA MET A 94 -7.48 14.96 -1.35
C MET A 94 -7.73 15.04 -2.87
N PRO A 95 -6.80 15.60 -3.65
CA PRO A 95 -6.79 15.41 -5.10
C PRO A 95 -6.73 13.93 -5.45
N ALA A 96 -7.28 13.54 -6.61
CA ALA A 96 -7.17 12.17 -7.09
C ALA A 96 -5.71 11.73 -7.19
N GLY A 97 -5.40 10.60 -6.55
CA GLY A 97 -4.09 9.98 -6.54
C GLY A 97 -3.84 9.16 -7.80
N ARG A 98 -2.57 9.05 -8.17
CA ARG A 98 -2.09 8.21 -9.28
C ARG A 98 -1.11 7.19 -8.76
N MET A 99 -1.10 6.02 -9.41
CA MET A 99 -0.14 4.97 -9.09
C MET A 99 0.87 4.73 -10.20
N TYR A 100 2.06 4.33 -9.78
CA TYR A 100 3.16 3.95 -10.65
C TYR A 100 3.75 2.64 -10.16
N ARG A 101 4.34 1.90 -11.08
CA ARG A 101 5.25 0.81 -10.72
C ARG A 101 6.67 1.31 -10.82
N GLY A 102 7.51 0.84 -9.92
CA GLY A 102 8.94 1.02 -10.04
C GLY A 102 9.77 -0.05 -9.36
N LEU A 103 11.05 0.26 -9.25
CA LEU A 103 12.00 -0.43 -8.39
C LEU A 103 12.47 0.54 -7.31
N PHE A 104 12.46 0.11 -6.05
CA PHE A 104 13.04 0.86 -4.94
C PHE A 104 14.17 0.03 -4.32
N GLY A 105 15.41 0.52 -4.44
CA GLY A 105 16.59 -0.26 -4.05
C GLY A 105 16.70 -1.59 -4.81
N GLY A 106 16.25 -1.63 -6.07
CA GLY A 106 16.25 -2.82 -6.92
C GLY A 106 15.10 -3.81 -6.67
N ARG A 107 14.18 -3.53 -5.74
CA ARG A 107 13.01 -4.38 -5.44
C ARG A 107 11.75 -3.80 -6.05
N GLU A 108 10.83 -4.64 -6.53
CA GLU A 108 9.54 -4.17 -7.06
C GLU A 108 8.78 -3.35 -6.01
N ALA A 109 8.28 -2.19 -6.44
CA ALA A 109 7.60 -1.23 -5.59
C ALA A 109 6.34 -0.70 -6.27
N ALA A 110 5.28 -0.54 -5.48
CA ALA A 110 4.11 0.26 -5.83
C ALA A 110 4.32 1.68 -5.30
N ILE A 111 4.16 2.69 -6.16
CA ILE A 111 4.31 4.09 -5.78
C ILE A 111 2.97 4.78 -5.94
N THR A 112 2.50 5.44 -4.88
CA THR A 112 1.26 6.22 -4.88
C THR A 112 1.59 7.69 -4.69
N ARG A 113 1.22 8.52 -5.67
CA ARG A 113 1.34 9.98 -5.62
C ARG A 113 -0.04 10.58 -5.41
N ILE A 114 -0.29 11.23 -4.28
CA ILE A 114 -1.58 11.85 -3.96
C ILE A 114 -1.40 13.14 -3.15
N GLY A 115 -2.10 14.23 -3.52
CA GLY A 115 -2.03 15.49 -2.79
C GLY A 115 -0.61 16.05 -2.64
N THR A 116 -0.08 16.05 -1.42
CA THR A 116 1.30 16.45 -1.09
C THR A 116 2.22 15.27 -0.79
N GLN A 117 1.77 14.04 -1.03
CA GLN A 117 2.43 12.82 -0.57
C GLN A 117 2.85 11.92 -1.73
N VAL A 118 3.98 11.23 -1.52
CA VAL A 118 4.46 10.09 -2.29
C VAL A 118 4.74 8.95 -1.33
N ASP A 119 4.01 7.86 -1.45
CA ASP A 119 4.23 6.63 -0.68
C ASP A 119 4.80 5.54 -1.60
N ILE A 120 5.84 4.87 -1.12
CA ILE A 120 6.52 3.76 -1.79
C ILE A 120 6.30 2.51 -0.96
N SER A 121 5.56 1.56 -1.51
CA SER A 121 5.18 0.31 -0.85
C SER A 121 5.95 -0.86 -1.49
N VAL A 122 6.77 -1.54 -0.70
CA VAL A 122 7.61 -2.64 -1.14
C VAL A 122 7.20 -3.92 -0.42
N PRO A 123 6.56 -4.87 -1.12
CA PRO A 123 6.22 -6.18 -0.56
C PRO A 123 7.47 -6.94 -0.14
N VAL A 124 7.51 -7.40 1.12
CA VAL A 124 8.56 -8.26 1.68
C VAL A 124 7.99 -9.65 1.96
N ARG A 125 8.87 -10.62 2.24
CA ARG A 125 8.47 -12.02 2.52
C ARG A 125 7.32 -12.16 3.51
N ASP A 126 7.30 -11.33 4.55
CA ASP A 126 6.41 -11.45 5.72
C ASP A 126 5.61 -10.16 5.99
N GLY A 127 5.33 -9.36 4.96
CA GLY A 127 4.63 -8.09 5.13
C GLY A 127 4.92 -7.05 4.03
N VAL A 128 4.90 -5.76 4.39
CA VAL A 128 5.18 -4.63 3.49
C VAL A 128 6.05 -3.57 4.19
N ASP A 129 7.04 -3.06 3.47
CA ASP A 129 7.78 -1.84 3.84
C ASP A 129 7.16 -0.63 3.16
N VAL A 130 6.81 0.40 3.92
CA VAL A 130 6.29 1.68 3.41
C VAL A 130 7.28 2.80 3.71
N THR A 131 7.66 3.54 2.67
CA THR A 131 8.44 4.79 2.79
C THR A 131 7.62 5.93 2.21
N GLY A 132 7.27 6.91 3.04
CA GLY A 132 6.42 8.04 2.67
C GLY A 132 7.14 9.37 2.77
N TYR A 133 6.92 10.23 1.79
CA TYR A 133 7.46 11.58 1.70
C TYR A 133 6.31 12.59 1.62
N THR A 134 6.42 13.69 2.36
CA THR A 134 5.45 14.79 2.32
C THR A 134 6.13 16.07 1.84
N ALA A 135 5.53 16.75 0.88
CA ALA A 135 6.07 17.99 0.31
C ALA A 135 6.32 19.04 1.40
N GLY A 136 7.51 19.63 1.40
CA GLY A 136 7.91 20.65 2.38
C GLY A 136 8.17 20.12 3.80
N SER A 137 8.09 18.81 4.02
CA SER A 137 8.39 18.18 5.30
C SER A 137 9.78 17.53 5.27
N PRO A 138 10.63 17.76 6.28
CA PRO A 138 11.90 17.07 6.42
C PRO A 138 11.74 15.64 6.99
N ASP A 139 10.52 15.27 7.39
CA ASP A 139 10.23 13.96 7.97
C ASP A 139 9.94 12.93 6.89
N VAL A 140 10.49 11.74 7.08
CA VAL A 140 10.20 10.58 6.22
C VAL A 140 9.47 9.53 7.05
N LEU A 141 8.26 9.18 6.61
CA LEU A 141 7.55 8.03 7.16
C LEU A 141 8.31 6.76 6.77
N ARG A 142 8.70 5.95 7.75
CA ARG A 142 9.25 4.62 7.53
C ARG A 142 8.57 3.62 8.43
N GLU A 143 7.86 2.70 7.81
CA GLU A 143 7.08 1.71 8.50
C GLU A 143 7.33 0.34 7.88
N ARG A 144 7.53 -0.66 8.74
CA ARG A 144 7.52 -2.06 8.32
C ARG A 144 6.35 -2.72 9.00
N VAL A 145 5.32 -3.04 8.23
CA VAL A 145 4.18 -3.84 8.70
C VAL A 145 4.51 -5.30 8.44
N ARG A 146 4.51 -6.10 9.51
CA ARG A 146 4.70 -7.55 9.42
C ARG A 146 3.36 -8.25 9.60
N ASN A 147 3.23 -9.41 8.99
CA ASN A 147 2.11 -10.29 9.24
C ASN A 147 2.11 -10.73 10.71
N PRO A 148 0.92 -10.96 11.30
CA PRO A 148 0.77 -11.36 12.70
C PRO A 148 1.49 -12.67 13.05
N ASP A 149 1.66 -13.56 12.08
CA ASP A 149 2.34 -14.85 12.19
C ASP A 149 3.82 -14.83 11.75
N ALA A 150 4.37 -13.65 11.46
CA ALA A 150 5.78 -13.51 11.12
C ALA A 150 6.70 -13.84 12.32
N PRO A 151 7.77 -14.63 12.16
CA PRO A 151 8.67 -14.95 13.26
C PRO A 151 9.34 -13.68 13.81
N ALA A 152 9.21 -13.46 15.13
CA ALA A 152 9.82 -12.33 15.81
C ALA A 152 11.33 -12.29 15.58
N ALA A 153 11.86 -11.16 15.10
CA ALA A 153 13.28 -10.99 14.80
C ALA A 153 14.13 -11.30 16.05
N GLY A 154 15.02 -12.30 15.96
CA GLY A 154 16.00 -12.62 17.00
C GLY A 154 15.67 -13.81 17.90
N ARG A 155 14.51 -14.45 17.78
CA ARG A 155 14.30 -15.78 18.37
C ARG A 155 14.69 -16.86 17.36
N ARG A 156 15.73 -17.64 17.70
CA ARG A 156 15.94 -18.95 17.07
C ARG A 156 14.62 -19.73 17.19
N PRO A 157 14.14 -20.41 16.13
CA PRO A 157 13.01 -21.31 16.25
C PRO A 157 13.33 -22.29 17.38
N VAL A 158 12.55 -22.27 18.46
CA VAL A 158 12.57 -23.39 19.38
C VAL A 158 12.05 -24.56 18.56
N PRO A 159 12.81 -25.66 18.38
CA PRO A 159 12.26 -26.85 17.75
C PRO A 159 11.02 -27.22 18.56
N ARG A 160 9.83 -27.09 17.96
CA ARG A 160 8.66 -27.76 18.52
C ARG A 160 9.06 -29.24 18.62
N PRO A 161 8.75 -29.94 19.73
CA PRO A 161 9.02 -31.36 19.83
C PRO A 161 8.54 -32.01 18.54
N ARG A 162 9.38 -32.82 17.89
CA ARG A 162 8.91 -33.69 16.81
C ARG A 162 7.81 -34.52 17.43
N ASP A 163 6.56 -34.20 17.10
CA ASP A 163 5.49 -35.15 17.31
C ASP A 163 5.72 -36.23 16.27
N GLU A 164 6.44 -37.27 16.69
CA GLU A 164 6.66 -38.49 15.93
C GLU A 164 5.38 -39.32 15.89
N SER A 165 4.24 -38.72 15.55
CA SER A 165 3.08 -39.46 15.04
C SER A 165 3.25 -39.60 13.53
N HIS A 166 3.88 -40.70 13.16
CA HIS A 166 4.16 -41.14 11.81
C HIS A 166 2.94 -41.05 10.87
N VAL A 167 3.21 -40.49 9.69
CA VAL A 167 2.78 -40.98 8.36
C VAL A 167 1.31 -41.33 8.22
N MET A 168 0.51 -40.39 7.70
CA MET A 168 -0.75 -40.75 7.03
C MET A 168 -0.50 -40.87 5.52
N PRO A 169 -0.63 -42.08 4.94
CA PRO A 169 -0.68 -42.26 3.49
C PRO A 169 -1.96 -41.61 2.95
N GLY A 170 -1.91 -41.14 1.70
CA GLY A 170 -2.88 -40.25 1.07
C GLY A 170 -4.34 -40.40 1.49
N TRP A 171 -4.94 -39.29 1.92
CA TRP A 171 -6.38 -39.11 2.02
C TRP A 171 -6.83 -37.86 1.27
N PRO A 172 -8.05 -37.88 0.70
CA PRO A 172 -8.52 -36.92 -0.28
C PRO A 172 -9.01 -35.65 0.40
N PHE A 173 -8.56 -34.49 -0.08
CA PHE A 173 -9.07 -33.19 0.33
C PHE A 173 -10.39 -32.92 -0.41
N ASP A 174 -11.45 -33.61 0.03
CA ASP A 174 -12.86 -33.25 -0.17
C ASP A 174 -13.54 -33.45 1.19
N MET A 175 -13.57 -32.40 1.99
CA MET A 175 -14.48 -32.29 3.13
C MET A 175 -14.81 -30.81 3.30
N ASP A 176 -15.93 -30.42 2.71
CA ASP A 176 -16.69 -29.24 3.12
C ASP A 176 -16.92 -29.29 4.64
N PRO A 177 -16.84 -28.15 5.35
CA PRO A 177 -17.28 -28.10 6.74
C PRO A 177 -18.76 -28.51 6.83
N PRO A 178 -19.19 -29.18 7.92
CA PRO A 178 -20.52 -29.76 7.99
C PRO A 178 -21.60 -28.69 7.82
N LEU A 179 -22.41 -28.88 6.77
CA LEU A 179 -23.70 -28.23 6.55
C LEU A 179 -24.58 -28.40 7.80
N SER A 180 -24.61 -27.39 8.67
CA SER A 180 -25.76 -27.18 9.54
C SER A 180 -26.83 -26.47 8.72
N SER A 181 -27.72 -27.28 8.17
CA SER A 181 -28.89 -26.88 7.40
C SER A 181 -29.97 -26.26 8.30
N GLU A 182 -30.28 -24.98 8.06
CA GLU A 182 -31.64 -24.45 8.02
C GLU A 182 -31.69 -23.48 6.82
N PRO A 183 -32.58 -23.69 5.82
CA PRO A 183 -32.59 -22.90 4.61
C PRO A 183 -33.33 -21.58 4.86
N ALA A 184 -32.60 -20.52 5.18
CA ALA A 184 -33.12 -19.16 4.95
C ALA A 184 -33.12 -18.89 3.45
N SER A 185 -34.17 -19.38 2.79
CA SER A 185 -34.48 -19.13 1.40
C SER A 185 -34.65 -17.64 1.14
N LEU A 186 -33.63 -16.98 0.60
CA LEU A 186 -33.75 -15.90 -0.37
C LEU A 186 -32.51 -15.96 -1.25
N GLY A 187 -32.67 -16.53 -2.46
CA GLY A 187 -31.66 -16.47 -3.49
C GLY A 187 -31.29 -15.01 -3.75
N ARG A 188 -30.13 -14.59 -3.24
CA ARG A 188 -29.51 -13.29 -3.50
C ARG A 188 -28.44 -13.44 -4.59
N GLY A 189 -28.83 -14.12 -5.67
CA GLY A 189 -28.09 -14.03 -6.92
C GLY A 189 -28.38 -12.67 -7.53
N VAL A 190 -27.38 -11.79 -7.55
CA VAL A 190 -27.36 -10.69 -8.51
C VAL A 190 -27.50 -11.36 -9.87
N ARG A 191 -28.70 -11.33 -10.48
CA ARG A 191 -28.78 -11.49 -11.94
C ARG A 191 -27.72 -10.54 -12.48
N ALA A 192 -26.84 -11.01 -13.35
CA ALA A 192 -25.78 -10.22 -13.98
C ALA A 192 -26.38 -9.01 -14.72
N ILE A 193 -26.80 -8.01 -13.95
CA ILE A 193 -27.23 -6.71 -14.39
C ILE A 193 -25.90 -5.98 -14.49
N GLU A 194 -25.42 -5.92 -15.71
CA GLU A 194 -24.30 -5.07 -16.08
C GLU A 194 -24.89 -3.77 -16.61
N ASP A 195 -24.75 -2.69 -15.86
CA ASP A 195 -24.93 -1.36 -16.38
C ASP A 195 -23.93 -1.19 -17.52
N PRO A 196 -24.38 -0.99 -18.77
CA PRO A 196 -23.47 -0.81 -19.89
C PRO A 196 -22.55 0.38 -19.68
N LEU A 197 -22.84 1.32 -18.78
CA LEU A 197 -21.96 2.46 -18.44
C LEU A 197 -20.92 2.14 -17.35
N ALA A 198 -21.03 1.01 -16.64
CA ALA A 198 -20.05 0.56 -15.66
C ALA A 198 -18.87 -0.15 -16.36
N TYR A 199 -18.04 0.63 -17.06
CA TYR A 199 -16.97 0.06 -17.88
C TYR A 199 -15.73 -0.36 -17.09
N SER A 200 -15.50 0.18 -15.89
CA SER A 200 -14.24 0.03 -15.13
C SER A 200 -14.45 -0.62 -13.76
N PRO A 201 -13.58 -1.54 -13.31
CA PRO A 201 -13.54 -2.00 -11.92
C PRO A 201 -13.40 -0.82 -10.95
N HIS A 202 -14.28 -0.77 -9.94
CA HIS A 202 -14.25 0.24 -8.89
C HIS A 202 -14.33 -0.44 -7.52
N PHE A 203 -13.25 -0.37 -6.77
CA PHE A 203 -13.14 -0.90 -5.43
C PHE A 203 -13.37 0.22 -4.42
N PHE A 204 -14.35 0.04 -3.54
CA PHE A 204 -14.63 0.91 -2.41
C PHE A 204 -14.11 0.25 -1.13
N VAL A 205 -13.24 0.96 -0.41
CA VAL A 205 -12.83 0.57 0.94
C VAL A 205 -13.44 1.56 1.92
N LEU A 206 -14.43 1.08 2.67
CA LEU A 206 -15.06 1.81 3.75
C LEU A 206 -14.31 1.46 5.02
N ILE A 207 -13.72 2.46 5.66
CA ILE A 207 -12.88 2.31 6.85
C ILE A 207 -13.78 2.51 8.05
N HIS A 208 -13.90 1.47 8.86
CA HIS A 208 -14.70 1.51 10.07
C HIS A 208 -14.10 2.52 11.07
N ASP A 209 -14.97 3.17 11.86
CA ASP A 209 -14.64 4.32 12.72
C ASP A 209 -13.77 3.93 13.93
N ASP A 210 -13.66 2.63 14.20
CA ASP A 210 -12.73 2.10 15.18
C ASP A 210 -11.28 2.25 14.72
N LEU A 211 -11.00 2.21 13.42
CA LEU A 211 -9.71 2.59 12.87
C LEU A 211 -9.63 4.10 12.89
N ASP A 212 -8.69 4.65 13.67
CA ASP A 212 -8.34 6.07 13.59
C ASP A 212 -8.00 6.38 12.13
N ALA A 213 -8.93 7.02 11.42
CA ALA A 213 -9.00 7.00 9.95
C ALA A 213 -7.65 7.36 9.29
N ARG A 214 -6.96 6.35 8.73
CA ARG A 214 -5.70 6.48 8.01
C ARG A 214 -5.82 5.86 6.61
N PRO A 215 -6.62 6.45 5.70
CA PRO A 215 -6.90 5.85 4.39
C PRO A 215 -5.65 5.63 3.55
N LEU A 216 -4.71 6.58 3.57
CA LEU A 216 -3.46 6.40 2.83
C LEU A 216 -2.59 5.28 3.40
N HIS A 217 -2.51 5.14 4.73
CA HIS A 217 -1.79 4.02 5.34
C HIS A 217 -2.42 2.68 4.97
N ILE A 218 -3.77 2.57 5.05
CA ILE A 218 -4.49 1.35 4.62
C ILE A 218 -4.19 1.06 3.14
N HIS A 219 -4.20 2.08 2.28
CA HIS A 219 -3.85 1.94 0.88
C HIS A 219 -2.43 1.42 0.68
N SER A 220 -1.44 2.08 1.26
CA SER A 220 -0.02 1.76 1.07
C SER A 220 0.32 0.37 1.60
N VAL A 221 -0.26 -0.05 2.73
CA VAL A 221 0.02 -1.35 3.33
C VAL A 221 -0.74 -2.49 2.66
N PHE A 222 -2.05 -2.36 2.48
CA PHE A 222 -2.91 -3.51 2.14
C PHE A 222 -3.30 -3.57 0.65
N ALA A 223 -3.23 -2.45 -0.08
CA ALA A 223 -3.80 -2.38 -1.42
C ALA A 223 -2.80 -2.03 -2.53
N ALA A 224 -1.83 -1.15 -2.30
CA ALA A 224 -1.04 -0.55 -3.37
C ALA A 224 -0.25 -1.58 -4.20
N TRP A 225 0.37 -2.56 -3.53
CA TRP A 225 1.09 -3.63 -4.21
C TRP A 225 0.16 -4.56 -4.99
N TRP A 226 -1.01 -4.89 -4.44
CA TRP A 226 -2.01 -5.73 -5.09
C TRP A 226 -2.60 -5.04 -6.31
N LEU A 227 -2.94 -3.76 -6.21
CA LEU A 227 -3.40 -2.94 -7.33
C LEU A 227 -2.37 -2.91 -8.46
N THR A 228 -1.08 -2.87 -8.14
CA THR A 228 -0.01 -2.96 -9.13
C THR A 228 0.03 -4.31 -9.83
N GLU A 229 -0.18 -5.41 -9.12
CA GLU A 229 -0.29 -6.74 -9.72
C GLU A 229 -1.54 -6.84 -10.61
N LEU A 230 -2.70 -6.44 -10.09
CA LEU A 230 -3.99 -6.46 -10.76
C LEU A 230 -3.92 -5.70 -12.08
N ALA A 231 -3.45 -4.44 -12.06
CA ALA A 231 -3.35 -3.60 -13.24
C ALA A 231 -2.32 -4.10 -14.26
N ARG A 232 -1.36 -4.95 -13.90
CA ARG A 232 -0.28 -5.34 -14.83
C ARG A 232 -0.39 -6.74 -15.37
N LYS A 233 -0.84 -7.66 -14.54
CA LYS A 233 -0.84 -9.10 -14.84
C LYS A 233 -2.23 -9.62 -15.14
N ILE A 234 -3.25 -8.96 -14.60
CA ILE A 234 -4.63 -9.42 -14.69
C ILE A 234 -5.42 -8.52 -15.64
N LEU A 235 -5.34 -7.20 -15.49
CA LEU A 235 -6.17 -6.21 -16.19
C LEU A 235 -5.34 -5.08 -16.84
N PRO A 236 -4.38 -5.39 -17.73
CA PRO A 236 -3.46 -4.40 -18.31
C PRO A 236 -4.10 -3.27 -19.13
N ALA A 237 -5.34 -3.46 -19.60
CA ALA A 237 -6.04 -2.49 -20.44
C ALA A 237 -7.17 -1.75 -19.70
N GLU A 238 -7.49 -2.15 -18.48
CA GLU A 238 -8.62 -1.57 -17.75
C GLU A 238 -8.20 -0.34 -16.95
N ASN A 239 -9.09 0.64 -16.85
CA ASN A 239 -8.98 1.67 -15.84
C ASN A 239 -9.52 1.10 -14.52
N ILE A 240 -8.76 1.21 -13.44
CA ILE A 240 -9.15 0.74 -12.11
C ILE A 240 -9.31 1.94 -11.20
N ARG A 241 -10.38 1.96 -10.39
CA ARG A 241 -10.58 2.98 -9.36
C ARG A 241 -10.59 2.34 -7.98
N MET A 242 -9.94 3.00 -7.04
CA MET A 242 -9.95 2.66 -5.62
C MET A 242 -10.41 3.87 -4.82
N SER A 243 -11.58 3.81 -4.20
CA SER A 243 -12.15 4.89 -3.39
C SER A 243 -12.16 4.52 -1.92
N TYR A 244 -11.69 5.42 -1.07
CA TYR A 244 -11.75 5.27 0.38
C TYR A 244 -12.87 6.13 0.98
N ARG A 245 -13.61 5.59 1.93
CA ARG A 245 -14.64 6.34 2.67
C ARG A 245 -14.48 6.06 4.17
N TYR A 246 -14.77 7.03 5.02
CA TYR A 246 -14.60 6.94 6.47
C TYR A 246 -15.53 7.94 7.17
N ARG A 247 -15.87 7.69 8.44
CA ARG A 247 -16.73 8.57 9.27
C ARG A 247 -18.07 8.88 8.62
N ILE A 248 -18.75 7.82 8.16
CA ILE A 248 -20.11 7.87 7.62
C ILE A 248 -21.05 7.27 8.67
N PRO A 249 -21.84 8.10 9.36
CA PRO A 249 -22.78 7.62 10.38
C PRO A 249 -23.77 6.59 9.83
N GLY A 250 -23.97 5.52 10.58
CA GLY A 250 -24.78 4.36 10.20
C GLY A 250 -24.15 3.42 9.17
N VAL A 251 -22.93 3.71 8.69
CA VAL A 251 -22.25 2.90 7.66
C VAL A 251 -20.89 2.43 8.15
N THR A 252 -20.01 3.35 8.54
CA THR A 252 -18.66 2.99 9.03
C THR A 252 -18.58 2.85 10.54
N ASP A 253 -19.67 3.06 11.27
CA ASP A 253 -19.81 2.82 12.71
C ASP A 253 -20.78 1.65 13.01
N MET A 254 -21.09 0.84 12.00
CA MET A 254 -21.98 -0.30 12.18
C MET A 254 -21.35 -1.36 13.10
N PRO A 255 -22.12 -2.02 13.98
CA PRO A 255 -21.60 -3.13 14.76
C PRO A 255 -21.11 -4.26 13.86
N TYR A 256 -19.99 -4.89 14.23
CA TYR A 256 -19.43 -6.08 13.59
C TYR A 256 -18.92 -7.08 14.65
N GLY A 257 -18.36 -8.21 14.23
CA GLY A 257 -17.77 -9.22 15.12
C GLY A 257 -18.75 -10.33 15.55
N TYR A 258 -19.82 -10.53 14.78
CA TYR A 258 -20.86 -11.54 15.02
C TYR A 258 -21.24 -12.26 13.71
N PRO A 259 -21.92 -13.43 13.78
CA PRO A 259 -22.15 -14.30 12.62
C PRO A 259 -22.86 -13.65 11.42
N GLU A 260 -23.73 -12.68 11.67
CA GLU A 260 -24.53 -11.99 10.66
C GLU A 260 -23.90 -10.66 10.18
N ALA A 261 -22.68 -10.34 10.61
CA ALA A 261 -22.05 -9.04 10.31
C ALA A 261 -21.94 -8.77 8.80
N LEU A 262 -21.62 -9.79 7.99
CA LEU A 262 -21.53 -9.65 6.53
C LEU A 262 -22.89 -9.40 5.87
N ASP A 263 -23.97 -10.02 6.35
CA ASP A 263 -25.32 -9.74 5.82
C ASP A 263 -25.75 -8.31 6.17
N ASN A 264 -25.52 -7.89 7.41
CA ASN A 264 -25.83 -6.55 7.86
C ASN A 264 -24.99 -5.51 7.10
N TRP A 265 -23.74 -5.85 6.78
CA TRP A 265 -22.89 -5.02 5.95
C TRP A 265 -23.45 -4.89 4.53
N HIS A 266 -23.90 -5.99 3.93
CA HIS A 266 -24.53 -5.97 2.61
C HIS A 266 -25.75 -5.04 2.56
N GLU A 267 -26.67 -5.14 3.51
CA GLU A 267 -27.84 -4.26 3.54
C GLU A 267 -27.45 -2.80 3.80
N THR A 268 -26.48 -2.55 4.69
CA THR A 268 -25.95 -1.22 5.00
C THR A 268 -25.33 -0.55 3.77
N VAL A 269 -24.40 -1.25 3.09
CA VAL A 269 -23.68 -0.67 1.94
C VAL A 269 -24.56 -0.53 0.72
N LYS A 270 -25.55 -1.42 0.56
CA LYS A 270 -26.58 -1.30 -0.47
C LYS A 270 -27.40 -0.02 -0.28
N ALA A 271 -27.92 0.21 0.92
CA ALA A 271 -28.69 1.41 1.22
C ALA A 271 -27.84 2.69 1.05
N TYR A 272 -26.59 2.66 1.49
CA TYR A 272 -25.63 3.75 1.27
C TYR A 272 -25.42 4.02 -0.23
N ALA A 273 -25.15 2.97 -1.01
CA ALA A 273 -24.91 3.09 -2.43
C ALA A 273 -26.13 3.62 -3.19
N GLU A 274 -27.34 3.14 -2.87
CA GLU A 274 -28.58 3.65 -3.44
C GLU A 274 -28.79 5.14 -3.15
N LEU A 275 -28.52 5.59 -1.92
CA LEU A 275 -28.67 6.99 -1.51
C LEU A 275 -27.75 7.94 -2.28
N TYR A 276 -26.51 7.52 -2.53
CA TYR A 276 -25.49 8.34 -3.19
C TYR A 276 -25.35 8.04 -4.69
N GLY A 277 -26.25 7.23 -5.26
CA GLY A 277 -26.22 6.87 -6.67
C GLY A 277 -25.00 6.05 -7.09
N LEU A 278 -24.37 5.34 -6.16
CA LEU A 278 -23.34 4.36 -6.47
C LEU A 278 -24.02 3.11 -7.07
N ALA A 279 -23.42 2.53 -8.10
CA ALA A 279 -24.02 1.45 -8.89
C ALA A 279 -24.04 0.06 -8.19
N HIS A 280 -24.34 0.02 -6.89
CA HIS A 280 -24.53 -1.24 -6.15
C HIS A 280 -25.73 -2.00 -6.71
N GLY A 281 -25.56 -3.30 -6.94
CA GLY A 281 -26.56 -4.17 -7.58
C GLY A 281 -26.85 -3.87 -9.06
N LYS A 282 -26.18 -2.86 -9.65
CA LYS A 282 -26.31 -2.50 -11.07
C LYS A 282 -25.10 -2.92 -11.91
N THR A 283 -24.03 -3.37 -11.28
CA THR A 283 -22.87 -3.96 -11.93
C THR A 283 -22.16 -4.91 -10.97
N TYR A 284 -21.49 -5.92 -11.52
CA TYR A 284 -20.59 -6.80 -10.79
C TYR A 284 -19.17 -6.24 -10.70
N LYS A 285 -18.86 -5.07 -11.30
CA LYS A 285 -17.52 -4.47 -11.31
C LYS A 285 -17.27 -3.54 -10.13
N HIS A 286 -18.31 -3.21 -9.36
CA HIS A 286 -18.20 -2.36 -8.18
C HIS A 286 -18.16 -3.22 -6.92
N LYS A 287 -17.06 -3.12 -6.18
CA LYS A 287 -16.78 -3.94 -5.00
C LYS A 287 -16.70 -3.07 -3.75
N TYR A 288 -17.15 -3.59 -2.62
CA TYR A 288 -17.28 -2.86 -1.37
C TYR A 288 -16.70 -3.67 -0.23
N LEU A 289 -15.65 -3.16 0.41
CA LEU A 289 -15.01 -3.79 1.55
C LEU A 289 -15.11 -2.88 2.77
N LEU A 290 -15.62 -3.42 3.89
CA LEU A 290 -15.48 -2.77 5.19
C LEU A 290 -14.14 -3.19 5.82
N MET A 291 -13.26 -2.24 6.09
CA MET A 291 -11.99 -2.45 6.78
C MET A 291 -12.15 -2.09 8.26
N SER A 292 -11.92 -3.03 9.18
CA SER A 292 -12.06 -2.86 10.63
C SER A 292 -10.74 -3.07 11.38
N ARG A 293 -10.68 -2.64 12.65
CA ARG A 293 -9.56 -3.01 13.53
C ARG A 293 -9.63 -4.51 13.81
N ASP A 294 -10.68 -4.93 14.49
CA ASP A 294 -10.84 -6.30 15.00
C ASP A 294 -11.51 -7.19 13.95
N ARG A 295 -11.60 -8.48 14.24
CA ARG A 295 -12.16 -9.49 13.34
C ARG A 295 -13.62 -9.17 12.94
N PRO A 296 -13.96 -9.16 11.64
CA PRO A 296 -15.33 -8.88 11.19
C PRO A 296 -16.36 -9.92 11.64
N MET A 297 -15.92 -11.17 11.84
CA MET A 297 -16.73 -12.29 12.31
C MET A 297 -15.89 -13.18 13.25
N THR A 298 -16.58 -14.00 14.07
CA THR A 298 -15.91 -14.97 14.94
C THR A 298 -14.92 -15.83 14.14
N ASP A 299 -13.67 -15.87 14.60
CA ASP A 299 -12.57 -16.65 14.02
C ASP A 299 -12.17 -16.37 12.56
N ALA A 300 -12.64 -15.26 11.97
CA ALA A 300 -12.29 -14.86 10.61
C ALA A 300 -11.63 -13.47 10.58
N PHE A 301 -10.46 -13.35 9.94
CA PHE A 301 -9.83 -12.04 9.69
C PHE A 301 -10.45 -11.32 8.49
N GLY A 302 -11.17 -12.06 7.65
CA GLY A 302 -11.93 -11.52 6.55
C GLY A 302 -13.01 -12.50 6.09
N VAL A 303 -14.01 -11.96 5.42
CA VAL A 303 -15.16 -12.70 4.89
C VAL A 303 -15.70 -11.97 3.67
N ALA A 304 -16.15 -12.73 2.67
CA ALA A 304 -16.73 -12.19 1.45
C ALA A 304 -17.90 -13.04 0.95
N PHE A 305 -18.81 -12.41 0.20
CA PHE A 305 -19.73 -13.16 -0.65
C PHE A 305 -19.01 -13.62 -1.91
N GLU A 306 -19.01 -14.93 -2.17
CA GLU A 306 -18.28 -15.48 -3.31
C GLU A 306 -18.88 -15.00 -4.63
N GLY A 307 -18.04 -14.38 -5.47
CA GLY A 307 -18.51 -13.72 -6.69
C GLY A 307 -19.50 -12.58 -6.47
N GLY A 308 -19.76 -12.19 -5.21
CA GLY A 308 -20.60 -11.07 -4.81
C GLY A 308 -19.89 -9.72 -4.96
N ASN A 309 -20.43 -8.69 -4.33
CA ASN A 309 -19.84 -7.35 -4.38
C ASN A 309 -19.25 -6.91 -3.03
N GLU A 310 -19.49 -7.66 -1.96
CA GLU A 310 -19.23 -7.22 -0.60
C GLU A 310 -18.29 -8.14 0.14
N ALA A 311 -17.42 -7.52 0.92
CA ALA A 311 -16.52 -8.18 1.83
C ALA A 311 -16.28 -7.36 3.10
N MET A 312 -15.71 -7.98 4.11
CA MET A 312 -15.20 -7.35 5.32
C MET A 312 -13.80 -7.89 5.60
N ALA A 313 -12.89 -7.04 6.08
CA ALA A 313 -11.52 -7.42 6.42
C ALA A 313 -11.03 -6.68 7.66
N SER A 314 -10.11 -7.30 8.38
CA SER A 314 -9.50 -6.77 9.60
C SER A 314 -8.03 -6.45 9.41
N THR A 315 -7.57 -5.37 10.03
CA THR A 315 -6.14 -5.04 10.12
C THR A 315 -5.34 -6.00 11.02
N GLU A 316 -6.00 -6.85 11.83
CA GLU A 316 -5.32 -7.93 12.57
C GLU A 316 -4.89 -9.08 11.65
N GLY A 317 -5.44 -9.16 10.43
CA GLY A 317 -5.05 -10.15 9.43
C GLY A 317 -3.69 -9.88 8.79
N ARG A 318 -3.29 -10.76 7.88
CA ARG A 318 -2.10 -10.58 7.05
C ARG A 318 -2.27 -9.39 6.09
N VAL A 319 -1.16 -8.83 5.60
CA VAL A 319 -1.19 -7.69 4.67
C VAL A 319 -1.88 -7.99 3.33
N ASN A 320 -2.05 -9.27 2.97
CA ASN A 320 -2.78 -9.71 1.78
C ASN A 320 -4.30 -9.83 1.96
N ILE A 321 -4.85 -9.47 3.13
CA ILE A 321 -6.28 -9.66 3.41
C ILE A 321 -7.18 -8.90 2.42
N VAL A 322 -6.85 -7.67 2.02
CA VAL A 322 -7.65 -6.92 1.03
C VAL A 322 -7.63 -7.61 -0.33
N ALA A 323 -6.47 -8.12 -0.76
CA ALA A 323 -6.36 -8.89 -2.00
C ALA A 323 -7.11 -10.22 -1.93
N HIS A 324 -7.09 -10.89 -0.78
CA HIS A 324 -7.79 -12.14 -0.52
C HIS A 324 -9.31 -11.96 -0.62
N GLU A 325 -9.84 -11.01 0.14
CA GLU A 325 -11.29 -10.77 0.21
C GLU A 325 -11.85 -10.24 -1.11
N PHE A 326 -11.20 -9.25 -1.74
CA PHE A 326 -11.60 -8.86 -3.08
C PHE A 326 -11.40 -9.98 -4.10
N GLY A 327 -10.42 -10.86 -3.91
CA GLY A 327 -10.25 -12.09 -4.68
C GLY A 327 -11.52 -12.92 -4.71
N HIS A 328 -12.11 -13.22 -3.54
CA HIS A 328 -13.39 -13.93 -3.44
C HIS A 328 -14.53 -13.21 -4.18
N THR A 329 -14.65 -11.88 -4.01
CA THR A 329 -15.67 -11.10 -4.75
C THR A 329 -15.48 -11.11 -6.28
N LEU A 330 -14.30 -11.50 -6.74
CA LEU A 330 -13.92 -11.62 -8.15
C LEU A 330 -13.84 -13.09 -8.61
N GLY A 331 -14.39 -14.01 -7.82
CA GLY A 331 -14.47 -15.43 -8.13
C GLY A 331 -13.16 -16.20 -7.98
N ALA A 332 -12.16 -15.65 -7.27
CA ALA A 332 -10.99 -16.44 -6.87
C ALA A 332 -11.34 -17.35 -5.69
N GLU A 333 -10.71 -18.52 -5.63
CA GLU A 333 -11.02 -19.57 -4.65
C GLU A 333 -9.75 -20.11 -3.98
N HIS A 334 -9.90 -20.68 -2.79
CA HIS A 334 -8.79 -21.22 -2.00
C HIS A 334 -8.17 -22.46 -2.64
N GLY A 335 -8.98 -23.33 -3.25
CA GLY A 335 -8.53 -24.58 -3.87
C GLY A 335 -7.53 -24.39 -5.01
N LEU A 336 -7.46 -23.18 -5.56
CA LEU A 336 -6.51 -22.79 -6.61
C LEU A 336 -5.32 -21.99 -6.09
N ALA A 337 -5.14 -21.90 -4.76
CA ALA A 337 -3.95 -21.30 -4.19
C ALA A 337 -2.71 -22.17 -4.50
N GLU A 338 -1.59 -21.52 -4.79
CA GLU A 338 -0.33 -22.18 -5.10
C GLU A 338 0.73 -21.92 -4.02
N ARG A 339 1.58 -22.92 -3.78
CA ARG A 339 2.86 -22.77 -3.07
C ARG A 339 3.98 -22.65 -4.11
N ARG A 340 4.84 -21.65 -3.96
CA ARG A 340 5.94 -21.38 -4.91
C ARG A 340 7.27 -21.20 -4.20
N TYR A 341 8.35 -21.49 -4.90
CA TYR A 341 9.71 -21.19 -4.47
C TYR A 341 10.22 -19.97 -5.25
N GLU A 342 10.36 -18.84 -4.59
CA GLU A 342 10.75 -17.56 -5.19
C GLU A 342 11.87 -16.91 -4.40
N GLY A 343 12.90 -16.38 -5.08
CA GLY A 343 13.92 -15.56 -4.43
C GLY A 343 14.71 -16.22 -3.29
N TRP A 344 14.76 -17.56 -3.25
CA TRP A 344 15.36 -18.38 -2.18
C TRP A 344 14.47 -18.67 -0.95
N TRP A 345 13.16 -18.48 -1.04
CA TRP A 345 12.20 -18.88 0.00
C TRP A 345 10.92 -19.50 -0.59
N TRP A 346 10.19 -20.23 0.25
CA TRP A 346 8.83 -20.71 -0.07
C TRP A 346 7.81 -19.63 0.26
N CYS A 347 6.81 -19.47 -0.60
CA CYS A 347 5.69 -18.56 -0.39
C CYS A 347 4.35 -19.16 -0.87
N VAL A 348 3.25 -18.56 -0.41
CA VAL A 348 1.88 -18.86 -0.87
C VAL A 348 1.25 -17.68 -1.61
N THR A 349 0.40 -17.97 -2.58
CA THR A 349 -0.40 -16.96 -3.30
C THR A 349 -1.55 -16.41 -2.45
N ASN A 350 -2.11 -15.27 -2.85
CA ASN A 350 -3.07 -14.48 -2.06
C ASN A 350 -4.29 -15.25 -1.54
N MET A 351 -4.73 -16.32 -2.21
CA MET A 351 -5.90 -17.13 -1.81
C MET A 351 -5.58 -18.31 -0.89
N ALA A 352 -4.36 -18.47 -0.39
CA ALA A 352 -4.08 -19.57 0.53
C ALA A 352 -4.80 -19.38 1.88
N THR A 353 -5.34 -20.47 2.42
CA THR A 353 -5.86 -20.58 3.79
C THR A 353 -4.84 -21.27 4.68
N GLY A 354 -4.63 -20.74 5.89
CA GLY A 354 -3.66 -21.28 6.84
C GLY A 354 -2.20 -21.11 6.39
N THR A 355 -1.32 -20.77 7.32
CA THR A 355 0.09 -20.53 7.00
C THR A 355 1.00 -21.11 8.07
N ASP A 356 2.01 -21.84 7.61
CA ASP A 356 3.15 -22.22 8.43
C ASP A 356 4.08 -20.99 8.56
N ASP A 357 4.59 -20.69 9.76
CA ASP A 357 5.53 -19.57 10.05
C ASP A 357 6.76 -19.50 9.12
N LEU A 358 7.07 -20.59 8.40
CA LEU A 358 8.19 -20.72 7.47
C LEU A 358 7.86 -20.29 6.04
N ILE A 359 6.59 -20.09 5.69
CA ILE A 359 6.12 -19.79 4.33
C ILE A 359 5.72 -18.31 4.25
N GLY A 360 6.36 -17.56 3.35
CA GLY A 360 6.05 -16.13 3.14
C GLY A 360 4.86 -15.88 2.22
N ASP A 361 4.60 -14.62 1.91
CA ASP A 361 3.63 -14.21 0.88
C ASP A 361 4.32 -14.04 -0.48
N CYS A 362 3.70 -14.61 -1.52
CA CYS A 362 4.14 -14.35 -2.89
C CYS A 362 3.64 -12.98 -3.41
N HIS A 363 2.73 -12.33 -2.67
CA HIS A 363 2.07 -11.06 -3.02
C HIS A 363 1.50 -11.08 -4.45
N ARG A 364 0.83 -12.19 -4.77
CA ARG A 364 0.23 -12.44 -6.09
C ARG A 364 -0.84 -13.51 -6.06
N PHE A 365 -1.73 -13.49 -7.03
CA PHE A 365 -2.62 -14.62 -7.30
C PHE A 365 -1.89 -15.76 -8.02
N SER A 366 -2.42 -16.98 -7.86
CA SER A 366 -2.06 -18.11 -8.70
C SER A 366 -2.42 -17.86 -10.16
N TYR A 367 -1.85 -18.63 -11.09
CA TYR A 367 -2.16 -18.45 -12.51
C TYR A 367 -3.64 -18.74 -12.79
N ASP A 368 -4.20 -19.72 -12.08
CA ASP A 368 -5.60 -20.13 -12.19
C ASP A 368 -6.55 -19.09 -11.60
N ASN A 369 -6.28 -18.56 -10.40
CA ASN A 369 -7.09 -17.48 -9.84
C ASN A 369 -7.00 -16.19 -10.68
N ALA A 370 -5.83 -15.86 -11.23
CA ALA A 370 -5.71 -14.73 -12.15
C ALA A 370 -6.54 -14.91 -13.43
N ARG A 371 -6.74 -16.15 -13.93
CA ARG A 371 -7.68 -16.43 -15.02
C ARG A 371 -9.13 -16.26 -14.60
N ARG A 372 -9.51 -16.75 -13.41
CA ARG A 372 -10.88 -16.60 -12.88
C ARG A 372 -11.27 -15.14 -12.69
N ILE A 373 -10.40 -14.33 -12.09
CA ILE A 373 -10.62 -12.88 -11.93
C ILE A 373 -10.82 -12.19 -13.29
N ARG A 374 -10.00 -12.52 -14.30
CA ARG A 374 -10.18 -12.00 -15.67
C ARG A 374 -11.52 -12.43 -16.28
N SER A 375 -11.91 -13.68 -16.07
CA SER A 375 -13.18 -14.21 -16.58
C SER A 375 -14.35 -13.48 -15.92
N TYR A 376 -14.33 -13.35 -14.59
CA TYR A 376 -15.33 -12.65 -13.80
C TYR A 376 -15.52 -11.22 -14.29
N LEU A 377 -14.45 -10.45 -14.46
CA LEU A 377 -14.56 -9.04 -14.87
C LEU A 377 -14.98 -8.85 -16.34
N ARG A 378 -14.85 -9.90 -17.16
CA ARG A 378 -15.27 -9.89 -18.56
C ARG A 378 -16.70 -10.39 -18.76
N HIS A 379 -17.12 -11.37 -17.97
CA HIS A 379 -18.33 -12.15 -18.20
C HIS A 379 -19.36 -12.04 -17.07
N GLY A 380 -18.98 -11.48 -15.93
CA GLY A 380 -19.79 -11.47 -14.71
C GLY A 380 -19.59 -12.69 -13.82
N PRO A 381 -20.32 -12.76 -12.70
CA PRO A 381 -20.32 -13.91 -11.81
C PRO A 381 -20.84 -15.15 -12.54
N ASP A 382 -20.32 -16.31 -12.17
CA ASP A 382 -20.88 -17.59 -12.58
C ASP A 382 -22.22 -17.80 -11.85
N PRO A 383 -23.35 -17.94 -12.57
CA PRO A 383 -24.66 -18.13 -11.94
C PRO A 383 -24.74 -19.39 -11.06
N GLU A 384 -23.86 -20.38 -11.23
CA GLU A 384 -23.81 -21.59 -10.40
C GLU A 384 -23.11 -21.35 -9.04
N VAL A 385 -22.32 -20.28 -8.89
CA VAL A 385 -21.50 -19.98 -7.69
C VAL A 385 -22.18 -18.95 -6.75
N LEU A 386 -23.26 -18.31 -7.18
CA LEU A 386 -23.89 -17.13 -6.53
C LEU A 386 -24.61 -17.38 -5.18
N ALA A 387 -24.25 -18.39 -4.39
CA ALA A 387 -24.95 -18.73 -3.15
C ALA A 387 -24.06 -19.01 -1.93
N GLU A 388 -22.73 -18.96 -2.06
CA GLU A 388 -21.82 -19.42 -1.00
C GLU A 388 -21.02 -18.26 -0.36
N ARG A 389 -20.80 -18.34 0.96
CA ARG A 389 -19.93 -17.43 1.70
C ARG A 389 -18.53 -18.04 1.74
N SER A 390 -17.51 -17.24 1.43
CA SER A 390 -16.13 -17.65 1.59
C SER A 390 -15.53 -16.99 2.84
N PHE A 391 -14.82 -17.76 3.66
CA PHE A 391 -14.23 -17.31 4.92
C PHE A 391 -12.70 -17.38 4.89
N SER A 392 -12.02 -16.30 5.28
CA SER A 392 -10.58 -16.33 5.53
C SER A 392 -10.30 -16.68 7.00
N MET A 393 -10.07 -17.97 7.26
CA MET A 393 -9.79 -18.51 8.60
C MET A 393 -8.30 -18.78 8.82
N ILE A 394 -7.84 -18.63 10.07
CA ILE A 394 -6.66 -19.36 10.57
C ILE A 394 -7.20 -20.61 11.26
N LEU A 395 -6.88 -21.79 10.71
CA LEU A 395 -7.00 -23.04 11.46
C LEU A 395 -5.81 -23.07 12.43
N ASN A 396 -6.10 -22.96 13.73
CA ASN A 396 -5.11 -23.11 14.80
C ASN A 396 -4.58 -24.53 14.92
#